data_AF-K1TU07-F1
#
_entry.id   AF-K1TU07-F1
#
_cell.length_a   1.000
_cell.length_b   1.000
_cell.length_c   1.000
_cell.angle_alpha   90.00
_cell.angle_beta   90.00
_cell.angle_gamma   90.00
#
_symmetry.space_group_name_H-M   'P 1'
#
loop_
_entity.id
_entity.type
_entity.pdbx_description
1 polymer ?
#
loop_
_entity_poly.entity_id
_entity_poly.type
_entity_poly.pdbx_seq_one_letter_code
_entity_poly.pdbx_strand_id
1 'polypeptide(L)' 'MYTFTVPREKFDERAPDKQMIRQLISKHISIVGRMQKNMAYYKGQHEILSDADRENKLVCNHAKDISDTASSYLLEIQ' A
#
# COMPACT_ATOMS: atom_id res chain seq x y z
N MET A 1 -7.72 6.63 -6.87
CA MET A 1 -6.73 7.10 -5.89
C MET A 1 -7.46 7.31 -4.56
N TYR A 2 -7.01 6.72 -3.45
CA TYR A 2 -7.68 6.93 -2.15
C TYR A 2 -7.17 8.24 -1.55
N THR A 3 -7.97 9.30 -1.66
CA THR A 3 -7.62 10.61 -1.09
C THR A 3 -7.96 10.61 0.39
N PHE A 4 -6.93 10.66 1.23
CA PHE A 4 -7.02 10.89 2.68
C PHE A 4 -6.81 12.37 2.97
N THR A 5 -7.65 13.20 2.38
CA THR A 5 -7.51 14.66 2.47
C THR A 5 -8.68 15.26 3.21
N VAL A 6 -8.39 16.32 3.95
CA VAL A 6 -9.36 17.18 4.60
C VAL A 6 -9.26 18.56 3.96
N PRO A 7 -10.37 19.25 3.65
CA PRO A 7 -10.32 20.63 3.20
C PRO A 7 -9.61 21.52 4.23
N ARG A 8 -8.68 22.38 3.78
CA ARG A 8 -7.86 23.20 4.68
C ARG A 8 -8.70 24.14 5.54
N GLU A 9 -9.84 24.57 5.03
CA GLU A 9 -10.78 25.46 5.70
C GLU A 9 -11.47 24.78 6.89
N LYS A 10 -11.54 23.44 6.89
CA LYS A 10 -12.21 22.63 7.91
C LYS A 10 -11.25 22.00 8.92
N PHE A 11 -9.93 22.19 8.75
CA PHE A 11 -8.91 21.64 9.62
C PHE A 11 -8.32 22.73 10.51
N ASP A 12 -8.63 22.68 11.81
CA ASP A 12 -7.97 23.48 12.83
C ASP A 12 -6.79 22.70 13.42
N GLU A 13 -5.57 23.19 13.18
CA GLU A 13 -4.32 22.59 13.67
C GLU A 13 -4.17 22.68 15.20
N ARG A 14 -4.81 23.68 15.84
CA ARG A 14 -4.75 23.89 17.29
C ARG A 14 -5.82 23.08 18.03
N ALA A 15 -6.90 22.72 17.35
CA ALA A 15 -8.01 21.94 17.90
C ALA A 15 -8.59 20.97 16.85
N PRO A 16 -7.88 19.88 16.52
CA PRO A 16 -8.30 19.01 15.44
C PRO A 16 -9.56 18.19 15.81
N ASP A 17 -10.49 18.06 14.86
CA ASP A 17 -11.71 17.28 15.04
C ASP A 17 -11.38 15.78 15.16
N LYS A 18 -11.65 15.24 16.35
CA LYS A 18 -11.43 13.84 16.70
C LYS A 18 -12.29 12.88 15.88
N GLN A 19 -13.51 13.26 15.51
CA GLN A 19 -14.40 12.42 14.70
C GLN A 19 -13.85 12.29 13.29
N MET A 20 -13.42 13.40 12.70
CA MET A 20 -12.79 13.42 11.39
C MET A 20 -11.50 12.59 11.36
N ILE A 21 -10.63 12.73 12.37
CA ILE A 21 -9.43 11.88 12.51
C ILE A 21 -9.82 10.40 12.56
N ARG A 22 -10.84 10.04 13.35
CA ARG A 22 -11.32 8.65 13.45
C ARG A 22 -11.81 8.11 12.11
N GLN A 23 -12.50 8.93 11.30
CA GLN A 23 -12.95 8.54 9.97
C GLN A 23 -11.77 8.28 9.03
N LEU A 24 -10.73 9.13 9.06
CA LEU A 24 -9.51 8.93 8.27
C LEU A 24 -8.79 7.64 8.67
N ILE A 25 -8.65 7.38 9.98
CA ILE A 25 -8.07 6.13 10.50
C ILE A 25 -8.88 4.92 10.02
N SER A 26 -10.20 4.99 10.13
CA SER A 26 -11.09 3.89 9.73
C SER A 26 -10.99 3.60 8.23
N LYS A 27 -10.95 4.66 7.41
CA LYS A 27 -10.71 4.55 5.96
C LYS A 27 -9.33 3.94 5.67
N HIS A 28 -8.30 4.27 6.45
CA HIS A 28 -6.97 3.70 6.27
C HIS A 28 -6.98 2.20 6.59
N ILE A 29 -7.54 1.81 7.74
CA ILE A 29 -7.66 0.40 8.14
C ILE A 29 -8.36 -0.42 7.05
N SER A 30 -9.41 0.13 6.41
CA SER A 30 -10.13 -0.57 5.34
C SER A 30 -9.27 -0.93 4.11
N ILE A 31 -8.14 -0.24 3.89
CA ILE A 31 -7.24 -0.49 2.75
C ILE A 31 -5.93 -1.20 3.12
N VAL A 32 -5.59 -1.28 4.42
CA VAL A 32 -4.33 -1.87 4.91
C VAL A 32 -4.14 -3.30 4.41
N GLY A 33 -5.19 -4.12 4.42
CA GLY A 33 -5.07 -5.52 3.96
C GLY A 33 -4.60 -5.64 2.51
N ARG A 34 -5.10 -4.77 1.62
CA ARG A 34 -4.65 -4.73 0.23
C ARG A 34 -3.21 -4.22 0.11
N MET A 35 -2.83 -3.22 0.90
CA MET A 35 -1.45 -2.71 0.92
C MET A 35 -0.47 -3.78 1.40
N GLN A 36 -0.82 -4.54 2.44
CA GLN A 36 -0.03 -5.65 2.95
C GLN A 36 0.12 -6.75 1.90
N LYS A 37 -0.96 -7.11 1.20
CA LYS A 37 -0.90 -8.06 0.07
C LYS A 37 0.06 -7.56 -0.99
N ASN A 38 -0.07 -6.33 -1.47
CA ASN A 38 0.83 -5.78 -2.48
C ASN A 38 2.30 -5.75 -2.02
N MET A 39 2.56 -5.42 -0.75
CA MET A 39 3.90 -5.45 -0.16
C MET A 39 4.47 -6.88 -0.09
N ALA A 40 3.65 -7.88 0.24
CA ALA A 40 4.05 -9.28 0.22
C ALA A 40 4.44 -9.71 -1.21
N TYR A 41 3.66 -9.34 -2.23
CA TYR A 41 4.01 -9.60 -3.63
C TYR A 41 5.32 -8.94 -4.04
N TYR A 42 5.53 -7.67 -3.67
CA TYR A 42 6.79 -6.95 -3.92
C TYR A 42 7.99 -7.66 -3.24
N LYS A 43 7.79 -8.23 -2.06
CA LYS A 43 8.81 -9.02 -1.34
C LYS A 43 8.99 -10.45 -1.85
N GLY A 44 8.24 -10.88 -2.87
CA GLY A 44 8.28 -12.25 -3.39
C GLY A 44 7.55 -13.28 -2.52
N GLN A 45 6.75 -12.84 -1.54
CA GLN A 45 5.94 -13.70 -0.68
C GLN A 45 4.62 -14.05 -1.35
N HIS A 46 4.69 -14.86 -2.41
CA HIS A 46 3.53 -15.19 -3.25
C HIS A 46 2.76 -16.40 -2.70
N GLU A 47 1.48 -16.50 -3.02
CA GLU A 47 0.57 -17.58 -2.53
C GLU A 47 1.07 -18.99 -2.90
N ILE A 48 1.84 -19.12 -3.98
CA ILE A 48 2.52 -20.36 -4.39
C ILE A 48 3.42 -20.97 -3.30
N LEU A 49 3.96 -20.15 -2.40
CA LEU A 49 4.82 -20.62 -1.31
C LEU A 49 4.01 -21.43 -0.28
N SER A 50 2.74 -21.06 -0.08
CA SER A 50 1.83 -21.73 0.85
C SER A 50 1.12 -22.97 0.29
N ASP A 51 1.25 -23.24 -1.00
CA ASP A 51 0.68 -24.42 -1.64
C ASP A 51 1.45 -25.68 -1.18
N ALA A 52 0.80 -26.58 -0.42
CA ALA A 52 1.43 -27.78 0.12
C ALA A 52 1.59 -28.88 -0.94
N ASP A 53 0.78 -28.87 -2.00
CA ASP A 53 0.67 -29.94 -2.98
C ASP A 53 1.63 -29.72 -4.18
N ARG A 54 2.26 -28.54 -4.28
CA ARG A 54 3.27 -28.22 -5.29
C ARG A 54 4.69 -28.52 -4.82
N GLU A 55 5.39 -29.38 -5.57
CA GLU A 55 6.84 -29.57 -5.41
C GLU A 55 7.65 -28.35 -5.85
N ASN A 56 7.34 -27.77 -7.03
CA ASN A 56 8.06 -26.60 -7.53
C ASN A 56 7.35 -25.30 -7.16
N LYS A 57 8.05 -24.45 -6.40
CA LYS A 57 7.58 -23.15 -5.90
C LYS A 57 8.40 -21.98 -6.44
N LEU A 58 8.79 -22.03 -7.71
CA LEU A 58 9.46 -20.92 -8.38
C LEU A 58 8.67 -19.61 -8.25
N VAL A 59 9.31 -18.58 -7.71
CA VAL A 59 8.75 -17.23 -7.59
C VAL A 59 9.42 -16.31 -8.63
N CYS A 60 8.64 -15.79 -9.55
CA CYS A 60 9.05 -14.71 -10.45
C CYS A 60 8.56 -13.36 -9.89
N ASN A 61 9.48 -12.57 -9.32
CA ASN A 61 9.12 -11.35 -8.59
C ASN A 61 8.92 -10.11 -9.49
N HIS A 62 8.07 -10.24 -10.52
CA HIS A 62 7.76 -9.15 -11.46
C HIS A 62 7.23 -7.89 -10.76
N ALA A 63 6.54 -8.06 -9.62
CA ALA A 63 6.05 -6.94 -8.83
C ALA A 63 7.19 -6.02 -8.37
N LYS A 64 8.33 -6.58 -7.98
CA LYS A 64 9.51 -5.80 -7.59
C LYS A 64 10.10 -5.05 -8.78
N ASP A 65 10.39 -5.77 -9.87
CA ASP A 65 11.05 -5.19 -11.04
C ASP A 65 10.26 -4.02 -11.61
N ILE A 66 8.95 -4.18 -11.77
CA ILE A 66 8.05 -3.13 -12.27
C ILE A 66 8.01 -1.95 -11.30
N SER A 67 7.86 -2.21 -9.99
CA SER A 67 7.73 -1.14 -9.00
C SER A 67 9.02 -0.34 -8.85
N ASP A 68 10.17 -1.01 -8.86
CA ASP A 68 11.49 -0.36 -8.80
C ASP A 68 11.73 0.45 -10.06
N THR A 69 11.49 -0.13 -11.24
CA THR A 69 11.63 0.59 -12.51
C THR A 69 10.76 1.84 -12.55
N ALA A 70 9.47 1.73 -12.23
CA ALA A 70 8.55 2.87 -12.22
C ALA A 70 8.97 3.93 -11.20
N SER A 71 9.40 3.52 -10.00
CA SER A 71 9.83 4.46 -8.95
C SER A 71 11.12 5.17 -9.33
N SER A 72 12.11 4.46 -9.86
CA SER A 72 13.36 5.03 -10.37
C SER A 72 13.10 6.03 -11.47
N TYR A 73 12.30 5.68 -12.50
CA TYR A 73 11.94 6.62 -13.57
C TYR A 73 11.25 7.88 -13.03
N LEU A 74 10.40 7.78 -12.01
CA LEU A 74 9.68 8.93 -11.47
C LEU A 74 10.54 9.81 -10.56
N LEU A 75 11.46 9.22 -9.80
CA LEU A 75 12.34 9.94 -8.86
C LEU A 75 13.58 10.54 -9.55
N GLU A 76 14.06 9.94 -10.64
CA GLU A 76 15.25 10.39 -11.38
C GLU A 76 14.95 11.48 -12.43
N ILE A 77 13.67 11.78 -12.71
CA ILE A 77 13.25 12.81 -13.69
C ILE A 77 12.86 14.14 -13.00
N GLN A 78 13.08 14.30 -11.69
CA GLN A 78 12.93 15.59 -10.97
C GLN A 78 14.26 16.27 -10.70
#